data_AF-J5XH34-F1
#
_entry.id   AF-J5XH34-F1
#
_cell.length_a   1.000
_cell.length_b   1.000
_cell.length_c   1.000
_cell.angle_alpha   90.00
_cell.angle_beta   90.00
_cell.angle_gamma   90.00
#
_symmetry.space_group_name_H-M   'P 1'
#
loop_
_entity.id
_entity.type
_entity.pdbx_description
1 polymer ?
#
loop_
_entity_poly.entity_id
_entity_poly.type
_entity_poly.pdbx_seq_one_letter_code
_entity_poly.pdbx_strand_id
1 'polypeptide(L)'
;MTPRQIILSHITAEKALPRGTLIWLFYENADDLISLNEVGDNLERWHQRVGSPEEIQVILDMPDDDSEVWLFSPTKLFSPRVKTPVLTARDRAVARYGVSRVMTAEKVVFLYSGYLLHLYRQAYGFTGPAPEVRVNWSAKHSWGGRSSITISPSSIYPDSDTPRYRYHEYAHIEQRKDIGAFYSINQLDHIKGVVAHELAHFCQRHTGKDNFKFGFPVLPEKDFRTAHGDGWQFLYAFFRTELNKRIQR
;
A
#
# COMPACT_ATOMS: atom_id res chain seq x y z
N MET A 1 -8.88 14.80 26.93
CA MET A 1 -7.63 14.47 26.22
C MET A 1 -6.50 15.04 27.01
N THR A 2 -5.40 14.32 27.15
CA THR A 2 -4.21 14.82 27.84
C THR A 2 -3.52 15.89 26.97
N PRO A 3 -2.77 16.84 27.55
CA PRO A 3 -1.99 17.81 26.80
C PRO A 3 -1.07 17.14 25.75
N ARG A 4 -0.47 16.01 26.13
CA ARG A 4 0.25 15.12 25.21
C ARG A 4 -0.59 14.71 23.99
N GLN A 5 -1.80 14.23 24.21
CA GLN A 5 -2.71 13.83 23.13
C GLN A 5 -3.11 15.00 22.25
N ILE A 6 -3.29 16.20 22.81
CA ILE A 6 -3.65 17.40 22.06
C ILE A 6 -2.49 17.80 21.14
N ILE A 7 -1.28 17.98 21.70
CA ILE A 7 -0.07 18.33 20.92
C ILE A 7 0.15 17.30 19.81
N LEU A 8 0.13 16.00 20.13
CA LEU A 8 0.29 14.94 19.15
C LEU A 8 -0.79 14.98 18.06
N SER A 9 -2.05 15.25 18.42
CA SER A 9 -3.14 15.34 17.45
C SER A 9 -3.00 16.50 16.48
N HIS A 10 -2.39 17.62 16.91
CA HIS A 10 -2.10 18.77 16.06
C HIS A 10 -0.94 18.48 15.10
N ILE A 11 0.15 17.88 15.60
CA ILE A 11 1.28 17.50 14.75
C ILE A 11 0.82 16.49 13.69
N THR A 12 0.10 15.45 14.11
CA THR A 12 -0.38 14.38 13.22
C THR A 12 -1.52 14.82 12.31
N ALA A 13 -2.15 15.97 12.60
CA ALA A 13 -3.11 16.59 11.71
C ALA A 13 -2.46 17.27 10.51
N GLU A 14 -1.21 17.69 10.63
CA GLU A 14 -0.52 18.41 9.55
C GLU A 14 0.50 17.50 8.84
N LYS A 15 1.00 16.46 9.53
CA LYS A 15 2.08 15.61 9.01
C LYS A 15 2.00 14.16 9.50
N ALA A 16 2.38 13.21 8.65
CA ALA A 16 2.59 11.83 9.08
C ALA A 16 4.00 11.68 9.69
N LEU A 17 4.09 11.12 10.89
CA LEU A 17 5.36 10.92 11.60
C LEU A 17 5.88 9.48 11.39
N PRO A 18 7.14 9.30 10.93
CA PRO A 18 7.78 7.99 10.89
C PRO A 18 7.81 7.32 12.27
N ARG A 19 7.77 5.97 12.29
CA ARG A 19 7.92 5.20 13.52
C ARG A 19 9.32 5.44 14.10
N GLY A 20 9.40 5.72 15.40
CA GLY A 20 10.66 6.03 16.07
C GLY A 20 10.98 7.53 16.16
N THR A 21 10.15 8.40 15.56
CA THR A 21 10.30 9.86 15.74
C THR A 21 10.19 10.23 17.22
N LEU A 22 11.22 10.88 17.75
CA LEU A 22 11.20 11.49 19.07
C LEU A 22 10.64 12.91 18.94
N ILE A 23 9.81 13.32 19.89
CA ILE A 23 9.18 14.64 19.88
C ILE A 23 9.63 15.37 21.12
N TRP A 24 10.35 16.47 20.92
CA TRP A 24 10.85 17.34 21.96
C TRP A 24 10.09 18.66 21.95
N LEU A 25 9.88 19.23 23.12
CA LEU A 25 9.24 20.51 23.30
C LEU A 25 10.24 21.48 23.92
N PHE A 26 10.32 22.68 23.36
CA PHE A 26 11.10 23.79 23.89
C PHE A 26 10.23 25.05 23.94
N TYR A 27 10.43 25.89 24.95
CA TYR A 27 9.77 27.18 25.08
C TYR A 27 10.72 28.14 25.78
N GLU A 28 10.50 29.44 25.65
CA GLU A 28 11.46 30.50 26.03
C GLU A 28 11.97 30.44 27.48
N ASN A 29 11.20 29.83 28.39
CA ASN A 29 11.53 29.67 29.80
C ASN A 29 11.86 28.22 30.23
N ALA A 30 12.16 27.34 29.28
CA ALA A 30 12.51 25.95 29.57
C ALA A 30 14.02 25.83 29.84
N ASP A 31 14.38 25.16 30.95
CA ASP A 31 15.79 24.87 31.26
C ASP A 31 16.40 23.81 30.32
N ASP A 32 15.57 22.95 29.73
CA ASP A 32 15.99 21.87 28.82
C ASP A 32 14.85 21.47 27.86
N LEU A 33 15.15 20.66 26.85
CA LEU A 33 14.19 19.98 25.99
C LEU A 33 13.33 19.02 26.82
N ILE A 34 12.01 19.12 26.66
CA ILE A 34 11.06 18.25 27.35
C ILE A 34 10.57 17.20 26.37
N SER A 35 10.72 15.92 26.69
CA SER A 35 10.12 14.86 25.89
C SER A 35 8.59 14.98 25.91
N LEU A 36 7.93 14.80 24.76
CA LEU A 36 6.47 14.75 24.70
C LEU A 36 5.88 13.67 25.64
N ASN A 37 6.64 12.62 25.96
CA ASN A 37 6.22 11.57 26.89
C ASN A 37 6.20 12.03 28.37
N GLU A 38 6.90 13.12 28.70
CA GLU A 38 6.91 13.73 30.04
C GLU A 38 5.80 14.77 30.23
N VAL A 39 5.06 15.08 29.16
CA VAL A 39 3.89 15.96 29.21
C VAL A 39 2.76 15.22 29.92
N GLY A 40 2.55 15.59 31.19
CA GLY A 40 1.61 14.92 32.08
C GLY A 40 0.16 14.97 31.61
N ASP A 41 -0.69 14.19 32.27
CA ASP A 41 -2.06 13.92 31.82
C ASP A 41 -3.08 15.04 32.09
N ASN A 42 -2.69 16.05 32.88
CA ASN A 42 -3.57 17.14 33.32
C ASN A 42 -3.11 18.48 32.73
N LEU A 43 -4.03 19.16 32.04
CA LEU A 43 -3.76 20.42 31.34
C LEU A 43 -3.47 21.59 32.28
N GLU A 44 -4.19 21.70 33.39
CA GLU A 44 -3.98 22.76 34.37
C GLU A 44 -2.62 22.62 35.05
N ARG A 45 -2.22 21.40 35.41
CA ARG A 45 -0.89 21.12 35.98
C ARG A 45 0.24 21.38 34.98
N TRP A 46 0.04 21.02 33.71
CA TRP A 46 0.99 21.32 32.65
C TRP A 46 1.14 22.83 32.46
N HIS A 47 0.01 23.55 32.40
CA HIS A 47 0.00 25.00 32.31
C HIS A 47 0.64 25.66 33.55
N GLN A 48 0.46 25.12 34.75
CA GLN A 48 1.15 25.60 35.96
C GLN A 48 2.67 25.37 35.90
N ARG A 49 3.13 24.25 35.33
CA ARG A 49 4.55 23.93 35.17
C ARG A 49 5.24 24.79 34.11
N VAL A 50 4.56 25.00 32.98
CA VAL A 50 5.13 25.66 31.80
C VAL A 50 4.84 27.16 31.78
N GLY A 51 3.82 27.61 32.51
CA GLY A 51 3.31 28.96 32.44
C GLY A 51 2.48 29.19 31.17
N SER A 52 2.53 30.43 30.68
CA SER A 52 1.83 30.87 29.46
C SER A 52 2.85 31.34 28.41
N PRO A 53 3.67 30.44 27.84
CA PRO A 53 4.60 30.82 26.79
C PRO A 53 3.84 31.41 25.59
N GLU A 54 4.47 32.32 24.84
CA GLU A 54 3.89 32.82 23.59
C GLU A 54 3.93 31.73 22.50
N GLU A 55 5.03 30.96 22.47
CA GLU A 55 5.25 29.87 21.52
C GLU A 55 5.90 28.65 22.17
N ILE A 56 5.52 27.45 21.70
CA ILE A 56 6.22 26.20 22.00
C ILE A 56 6.82 25.68 20.70
N GLN A 57 8.14 25.53 20.66
CA GLN A 57 8.84 24.84 19.59
C GLN A 57 8.70 23.33 19.79
N VAL A 58 8.26 22.64 18.75
CA VAL A 58 8.19 21.18 18.68
C VAL A 58 9.29 20.72 17.74
N ILE A 59 10.28 20.02 18.27
CA ILE A 59 11.38 19.47 17.50
C ILE A 59 11.05 18.00 17.24
N LEU A 60 10.93 17.66 15.95
CA LEU A 60 10.70 16.31 15.46
C LEU A 60 12.05 15.71 15.07
N ASP A 61 12.55 14.83 15.92
CA ASP A 61 13.82 14.14 15.76
C ASP A 61 13.55 12.79 15.10
N MET A 62 13.76 12.74 13.78
CA MET A 62 13.43 11.60 12.93
C MET A 62 14.64 10.64 12.79
N PRO A 63 14.41 9.32 12.65
CA PRO A 63 15.46 8.31 12.68
C PRO A 63 16.53 8.37 11.56
N ASP A 64 16.36 9.22 10.55
CA ASP A 64 17.30 9.39 9.42
C ASP A 64 18.20 10.65 9.57
N ASP A 65 18.41 11.15 10.80
CA ASP A 65 19.16 12.38 11.14
C ASP A 65 18.57 13.70 10.61
N ASP A 66 17.34 13.68 10.11
CA ASP A 66 16.58 14.88 9.77
C ASP A 66 15.82 15.40 11.02
N SER A 67 16.17 16.61 11.48
CA SER A 67 15.40 17.31 12.51
C SER A 67 14.57 18.43 11.90
N GLU A 68 13.30 18.52 12.30
CA GLU A 68 12.40 19.59 11.87
C GLU A 68 11.84 20.32 13.09
N VAL A 69 11.86 21.66 13.04
CA VAL A 69 11.28 22.51 14.08
C VAL A 69 9.93 23.01 13.61
N TRP A 70 8.92 22.81 14.44
CA TRP A 70 7.54 23.24 14.20
C TRP A 70 7.03 24.12 15.34
N LEU A 71 6.36 25.22 14.99
CA LEU A 71 5.83 26.15 16.00
C LEU A 71 4.41 25.76 16.41
N PHE A 72 4.26 25.40 17.69
CA PHE A 72 3.00 25.12 18.32
C PHE A 72 2.52 26.34 19.11
N SER A 73 1.40 26.93 18.69
CA SER A 73 0.73 27.96 19.49
C SER A 73 0.10 27.34 20.73
N PRO A 74 0.42 27.79 21.96
CA PRO A 74 -0.14 27.24 23.20
C PRO A 74 -1.65 27.40 23.31
N THR A 75 -2.24 28.35 22.60
CA THR A 75 -3.69 28.53 22.49
C THR A 75 -4.40 27.29 21.89
N LYS A 76 -3.69 26.50 21.08
CA LYS A 76 -4.18 25.23 20.54
C LYS A 76 -4.44 24.17 21.62
N LEU A 77 -3.83 24.28 22.82
CA LEU A 77 -4.11 23.39 23.96
C LEU A 77 -5.56 23.50 24.47
N PHE A 78 -6.19 24.65 24.27
CA PHE A 78 -7.56 24.93 24.71
C PHE A 78 -8.57 24.81 23.57
N SER A 79 -8.10 24.50 22.36
CA SER A 79 -8.97 24.31 21.19
C SER A 79 -9.48 22.87 21.15
N PRO A 80 -10.78 22.63 20.95
CA PRO A 80 -11.28 21.27 20.75
C PRO A 80 -10.66 20.69 19.50
N ARG A 81 -10.12 19.47 19.64
CA ARG A 81 -9.77 18.48 18.61
C ARG A 81 -9.76 19.09 17.20
N VAL A 82 -8.59 19.47 16.69
CA VAL A 82 -8.45 19.59 15.22
C VAL A 82 -8.92 18.25 14.67
N LYS A 83 -9.85 18.28 13.71
CA LYS A 83 -10.17 17.09 12.93
C LYS A 83 -8.85 16.68 12.30
N THR A 84 -8.13 15.77 12.96
CA THR A 84 -6.94 15.14 12.40
C THR A 84 -7.40 14.65 11.05
N PRO A 85 -6.90 15.19 9.91
CA PRO A 85 -7.14 14.56 8.64
C PRO A 85 -6.87 13.09 8.84
N VAL A 86 -7.92 12.31 8.60
CA VAL A 86 -7.82 10.86 8.72
C VAL A 86 -6.78 10.49 7.68
N LEU A 87 -5.54 10.24 8.13
CA LEU A 87 -4.46 9.81 7.25
C LEU A 87 -5.05 8.71 6.38
N THR A 88 -4.97 8.89 5.07
CA THR A 88 -5.50 7.87 4.17
C THR A 88 -4.69 6.60 4.38
N ALA A 89 -5.21 5.45 3.96
CA ALA A 89 -4.43 4.21 4.04
C ALA A 89 -3.12 4.32 3.25
N ARG A 90 -3.11 5.14 2.19
CA ARG A 90 -1.91 5.46 1.42
C ARG A 90 -0.92 6.29 2.23
N ASP A 91 -1.38 7.31 2.97
CA ASP A 91 -0.49 8.13 3.80
C ASP A 91 0.17 7.30 4.91
N ARG A 92 -0.59 6.37 5.51
CA ARG A 92 -0.02 5.38 6.46
C ARG A 92 1.03 4.48 5.80
N ALA A 93 0.79 4.02 4.58
CA ALA A 93 1.76 3.22 3.84
C ALA A 93 3.02 4.03 3.49
N VAL A 94 2.87 5.31 3.13
CA VAL A 94 3.99 6.22 2.85
C VAL A 94 4.84 6.44 4.10
N ALA A 95 4.20 6.75 5.24
CA ALA A 95 4.90 6.97 6.50
C ALA A 95 5.68 5.72 6.96
N ARG A 96 5.20 4.52 6.58
CA ARG A 96 5.80 3.25 6.98
C ARG A 96 6.90 2.75 6.05
N TYR A 97 6.68 2.82 4.74
CA TYR A 97 7.56 2.19 3.75
C TYR A 97 8.37 3.21 2.93
N GLY A 98 8.08 4.50 3.09
CA GLY A 98 8.66 5.58 2.31
C GLY A 98 7.93 5.82 0.99
N VAL A 99 7.90 7.10 0.57
CA VAL A 99 7.23 7.58 -0.66
C VAL A 99 7.68 6.79 -1.89
N SER A 100 9.00 6.59 -2.03
CA SER A 100 9.59 5.93 -3.20
C SER A 100 9.08 4.50 -3.39
N ARG A 101 8.98 3.72 -2.31
CA ARG A 101 8.48 2.33 -2.37
C ARG A 101 6.99 2.28 -2.72
N VAL A 102 6.18 3.11 -2.07
CA VAL A 102 4.74 3.21 -2.37
C VAL A 102 4.49 3.59 -3.82
N MET A 103 5.16 4.63 -4.30
CA MET A 103 5.03 5.07 -5.70
C MET A 103 5.52 4.00 -6.69
N THR A 104 6.58 3.27 -6.35
CA THR A 104 7.10 2.19 -7.21
C THR A 104 6.11 1.03 -7.29
N ALA A 105 5.54 0.62 -6.15
CA ALA A 105 4.51 -0.42 -6.11
C ALA A 105 3.29 -0.02 -6.96
N GLU A 106 2.82 1.22 -6.80
CA GLU A 106 1.72 1.78 -7.59
C GLU A 106 2.05 1.75 -9.09
N LYS A 107 3.21 2.28 -9.50
CA LYS A 107 3.65 2.26 -10.90
C LYS A 107 3.74 0.86 -11.48
N VAL A 108 4.26 -0.12 -10.74
CA VAL A 108 4.33 -1.51 -11.19
C VAL A 108 2.94 -2.08 -11.45
N VAL A 109 1.95 -1.80 -10.59
CA VAL A 109 0.57 -2.25 -10.82
C VAL A 109 0.03 -1.74 -12.16
N PHE A 110 0.18 -0.44 -12.45
CA PHE A 110 -0.32 0.15 -13.69
C PHE A 110 0.46 -0.32 -14.93
N LEU A 111 1.78 -0.26 -14.89
CA LEU A 111 2.61 -0.58 -16.05
C LEU A 111 2.57 -2.08 -16.38
N TYR A 112 2.61 -2.94 -15.36
CA TYR A 112 2.67 -4.37 -15.57
C TYR A 112 1.34 -4.96 -16.04
N SER A 113 0.21 -4.45 -15.54
CA SER A 113 -1.12 -4.86 -16.04
C SER A 113 -1.29 -4.52 -17.53
N GLY A 114 -0.90 -3.31 -17.93
CA GLY A 114 -0.91 -2.90 -19.34
C GLY A 114 0.01 -3.75 -20.21
N TYR A 115 1.23 -4.04 -19.73
CA TYR A 115 2.19 -4.89 -20.42
C TYR A 115 1.66 -6.32 -20.62
N LEU A 116 1.16 -6.96 -19.58
CA LEU A 116 0.62 -8.32 -19.65
C LEU A 116 -0.58 -8.41 -20.60
N LEU A 117 -1.50 -7.43 -20.52
CA LEU A 117 -2.62 -7.37 -21.44
C LEU A 117 -2.15 -7.20 -22.90
N HIS A 118 -1.14 -6.37 -23.13
CA HIS A 118 -0.55 -6.21 -24.46
C HIS A 118 -0.02 -7.53 -25.02
N LEU A 119 0.73 -8.30 -24.22
CA LEU A 119 1.21 -9.62 -24.62
C LEU A 119 0.06 -10.58 -24.97
N TYR A 120 -1.02 -10.57 -24.16
CA TYR A 120 -2.19 -11.41 -24.43
C TYR A 120 -2.90 -11.03 -25.73
N ARG A 121 -3.01 -9.72 -26.01
CA ARG A 121 -3.55 -9.22 -27.28
C ARG A 121 -2.70 -9.64 -28.47
N GLN A 122 -1.38 -9.64 -28.33
CA GLN A 122 -0.47 -10.09 -29.39
C GLN A 122 -0.53 -11.60 -29.60
N ALA A 123 -0.63 -12.39 -28.53
CA ALA A 123 -0.61 -13.85 -28.62
C ALA A 123 -1.95 -14.43 -29.11
N TYR A 124 -3.07 -13.89 -28.63
CA TYR A 124 -4.41 -14.46 -28.85
C TYR A 124 -5.35 -13.53 -29.64
N GLY A 125 -4.91 -12.35 -30.04
CA GLY A 125 -5.74 -11.43 -30.82
C GLY A 125 -6.89 -10.83 -30.03
N PHE A 126 -6.78 -10.75 -28.69
CA PHE A 126 -7.81 -10.17 -27.84
C PHE A 126 -8.10 -8.69 -28.20
N THR A 127 -9.37 -8.36 -28.41
CA THR A 127 -9.87 -7.01 -28.73
C THR A 127 -10.78 -6.44 -27.65
N GLY A 128 -11.09 -7.23 -26.62
CA GLY A 128 -11.91 -6.80 -25.50
C GLY A 128 -11.30 -5.63 -24.71
N PRO A 129 -12.08 -5.07 -23.77
CA PRO A 129 -11.71 -3.87 -23.03
C PRO A 129 -10.44 -4.07 -22.20
N ALA A 130 -9.75 -2.97 -21.90
CA ALA A 130 -8.75 -2.97 -20.83
C ALA A 130 -9.46 -2.73 -19.47
N PRO A 131 -8.99 -3.34 -18.38
CA PRO A 131 -9.56 -3.06 -17.07
C PRO A 131 -9.19 -1.64 -16.62
N GLU A 132 -10.09 -1.01 -15.88
CA GLU A 132 -9.68 0.09 -15.00
C GLU A 132 -8.81 -0.47 -13.88
N VAL A 133 -7.58 -0.01 -13.77
CA VAL A 133 -6.61 -0.51 -12.80
C VAL A 133 -6.62 0.40 -11.58
N ARG A 134 -6.77 -0.17 -10.38
CA ARG A 134 -6.80 0.58 -9.12
C ARG A 134 -5.83 0.00 -8.11
N VAL A 135 -5.25 0.87 -7.28
CA VAL A 135 -4.46 0.49 -6.11
C VAL A 135 -5.23 0.90 -4.87
N ASN A 136 -5.44 -0.04 -3.94
CA ASN A 136 -6.13 0.24 -2.70
C ASN A 136 -5.34 -0.26 -1.49
N TRP A 137 -4.64 0.67 -0.82
CA TRP A 137 -3.87 0.41 0.39
C TRP A 137 -4.73 0.10 1.63
N SER A 138 -6.04 0.37 1.61
CA SER A 138 -6.93 0.05 2.74
C SER A 138 -7.52 -1.36 2.67
N ALA A 139 -7.45 -2.00 1.50
CA ALA A 139 -8.06 -3.31 1.29
C ALA A 139 -7.19 -4.43 1.86
N LYS A 140 -7.82 -5.50 2.36
CA LYS A 140 -7.09 -6.71 2.83
C LYS A 140 -6.69 -7.64 1.69
N HIS A 141 -7.45 -7.63 0.61
CA HIS A 141 -7.29 -8.53 -0.54
C HIS A 141 -7.43 -7.75 -1.84
N SER A 142 -6.87 -8.31 -2.91
CA SER A 142 -7.07 -7.85 -4.29
C SER A 142 -8.28 -8.54 -4.90
N TRP A 143 -8.81 -7.97 -5.98
CA TRP A 143 -9.88 -8.61 -6.76
C TRP A 143 -9.96 -8.08 -8.19
N GLY A 144 -10.25 -8.98 -9.13
CA GLY A 144 -10.62 -8.68 -10.51
C GLY A 144 -12.13 -8.77 -10.69
N GLY A 145 -12.74 -7.68 -11.18
CA GLY A 145 -14.17 -7.57 -11.48
C GLY A 145 -14.46 -7.56 -12.98
N ARG A 146 -15.68 -7.14 -13.34
CA ARG A 146 -16.12 -7.05 -14.75
C ARG A 146 -15.53 -5.86 -15.49
N SER A 147 -15.27 -4.73 -14.83
CA SER A 147 -14.74 -3.51 -15.47
C SER A 147 -13.34 -3.12 -14.99
N SER A 148 -12.90 -3.68 -13.86
CA SER A 148 -11.71 -3.20 -13.16
C SER A 148 -10.94 -4.32 -12.49
N ILE A 149 -9.67 -4.06 -12.20
CA ILE A 149 -8.88 -4.84 -11.24
C ILE A 149 -8.44 -3.90 -10.11
N THR A 150 -8.57 -4.36 -8.86
CA THR A 150 -8.05 -3.65 -7.69
C THR A 150 -6.95 -4.47 -7.07
N ILE A 151 -5.76 -3.89 -6.97
CA ILE A 151 -4.62 -4.49 -6.28
C ILE A 151 -4.49 -3.87 -4.90
N SER A 152 -4.42 -4.73 -3.87
CA SER A 152 -4.05 -4.34 -2.52
C SER A 152 -2.60 -4.74 -2.23
N PRO A 153 -1.65 -3.78 -2.25
CA PRO A 153 -0.27 -4.08 -1.87
C PRO A 153 -0.14 -4.42 -0.38
N SER A 154 -1.09 -4.02 0.47
CA SER A 154 -1.06 -4.29 1.91
C SER A 154 -1.09 -5.79 2.24
N SER A 155 -1.54 -6.63 1.31
CA SER A 155 -1.44 -8.10 1.42
C SER A 155 -0.01 -8.64 1.27
N ILE A 156 0.89 -7.85 0.68
CA ILE A 156 2.29 -8.17 0.35
C ILE A 156 3.26 -7.45 1.29
N TYR A 157 2.90 -6.24 1.70
CA TYR A 157 3.55 -5.46 2.75
C TYR A 157 2.76 -5.67 4.06
N PRO A 158 2.94 -6.78 4.78
CA PRO A 158 2.20 -7.02 6.01
C PRO A 158 2.57 -5.99 7.07
N ASP A 159 1.74 -5.94 8.11
CA ASP A 159 1.99 -5.10 9.28
C ASP A 159 3.15 -5.59 10.16
N SER A 160 3.84 -6.68 9.78
CA SER A 160 5.00 -7.22 10.48
C SER A 160 6.31 -6.76 9.86
N ASP A 161 7.32 -6.51 10.70
CA ASP A 161 8.68 -6.12 10.27
C ASP A 161 9.45 -7.28 9.59
N THR A 162 8.86 -8.47 9.53
CA THR A 162 9.38 -9.62 8.77
C THR A 162 8.95 -9.55 7.29
N PRO A 163 9.90 -9.52 6.35
CA PRO A 163 9.58 -9.58 4.92
C PRO A 163 8.87 -10.90 4.60
N ARG A 164 7.77 -10.83 3.85
CA ARG A 164 7.20 -12.03 3.21
C ARG A 164 8.07 -12.41 2.03
N TYR A 165 8.89 -13.43 2.23
CA TYR A 165 9.73 -14.03 1.18
C TYR A 165 8.98 -15.02 0.30
N ARG A 166 7.85 -15.54 0.80
CA ARG A 166 7.01 -16.50 0.09
C ARG A 166 5.73 -15.83 -0.36
N TYR A 167 5.46 -15.89 -1.66
CA TYR A 167 4.16 -15.62 -2.20
C TYR A 167 3.32 -16.90 -2.16
N HIS A 168 2.14 -16.83 -1.55
CA HIS A 168 1.22 -17.95 -1.44
C HIS A 168 -0.15 -17.54 -1.99
N GLU A 169 -0.67 -18.34 -2.91
CA GLU A 169 -1.86 -18.01 -3.68
C GLU A 169 -3.08 -18.82 -3.21
N TYR A 170 -3.12 -20.12 -3.50
CA TYR A 170 -4.06 -21.07 -2.90
C TYR A 170 -3.41 -22.41 -2.60
N ALA A 171 -3.87 -23.06 -1.54
CA ALA A 171 -3.39 -24.39 -1.14
C ALA A 171 -3.53 -25.44 -2.25
N HIS A 172 -4.63 -25.40 -3.02
CA HIS A 172 -4.93 -26.43 -4.04
C HIS A 172 -4.11 -26.29 -5.35
N ILE A 173 -3.42 -25.17 -5.57
CA ILE A 173 -2.48 -25.00 -6.69
C ILE A 173 -1.05 -24.72 -6.24
N GLU A 174 -0.78 -24.79 -4.93
CA GLU A 174 0.46 -24.36 -4.30
C GLU A 174 1.70 -24.99 -4.96
N GLN A 175 1.61 -26.26 -5.35
CA GLN A 175 2.71 -27.04 -5.92
C GLN A 175 2.81 -26.96 -7.46
N ARG A 176 1.92 -26.24 -8.14
CA ARG A 176 1.96 -26.15 -9.60
C ARG A 176 3.13 -25.28 -10.06
N LYS A 177 3.99 -25.82 -10.94
CA LYS A 177 5.20 -25.13 -11.40
C LYS A 177 4.93 -23.75 -12.04
N ASP A 178 3.82 -23.60 -12.75
CA ASP A 178 3.56 -22.40 -13.56
C ASP A 178 2.74 -21.33 -12.83
N ILE A 179 1.96 -21.71 -11.82
CA ILE A 179 0.98 -20.84 -11.15
C ILE A 179 0.92 -21.03 -9.62
N GLY A 180 1.76 -21.88 -9.08
CA GLY A 180 1.83 -22.17 -7.65
C GLY A 180 2.64 -21.13 -6.87
N ALA A 181 2.84 -21.43 -5.59
CA ALA A 181 3.61 -20.58 -4.71
C ALA A 181 5.05 -20.44 -5.19
N PHE A 182 5.66 -19.29 -4.91
CA PHE A 182 7.06 -19.04 -5.23
C PHE A 182 7.74 -18.20 -4.15
N TYR A 183 9.06 -18.25 -4.13
CA TYR A 183 9.88 -17.43 -3.26
C TYR A 183 10.51 -16.29 -4.05
N SER A 184 10.44 -15.07 -3.52
CA SER A 184 11.21 -13.94 -4.02
C SER A 184 11.53 -12.98 -2.87
N ILE A 185 12.80 -12.56 -2.83
CA ILE A 185 13.23 -11.48 -1.94
C ILE A 185 12.71 -10.11 -2.42
N ASN A 186 12.29 -10.02 -3.68
CA ASN A 186 11.78 -8.79 -4.26
C ASN A 186 10.25 -8.74 -4.17
N GLN A 187 9.74 -7.92 -3.25
CA GLN A 187 8.28 -7.76 -3.03
C GLN A 187 7.52 -7.29 -4.28
N LEU A 188 8.18 -6.64 -5.24
CA LEU A 188 7.55 -6.28 -6.52
C LEU A 188 7.17 -7.52 -7.34
N ASP A 189 7.87 -8.65 -7.18
CA ASP A 189 7.48 -9.91 -7.83
C ASP A 189 6.16 -10.45 -7.29
N HIS A 190 5.92 -10.25 -5.99
CA HIS A 190 4.64 -10.63 -5.37
C HIS A 190 3.52 -9.74 -5.90
N ILE A 191 3.76 -8.43 -6.08
CA ILE A 191 2.79 -7.52 -6.71
C ILE A 191 2.48 -7.97 -8.13
N LYS A 192 3.52 -8.31 -8.91
CA LYS A 192 3.35 -8.80 -10.29
C LYS A 192 2.55 -10.11 -10.34
N GLY A 193 2.74 -11.02 -9.38
CA GLY A 193 1.93 -12.23 -9.22
C GLY A 193 0.44 -11.89 -9.04
N VAL A 194 0.13 -11.01 -8.09
CA VAL A 194 -1.25 -10.55 -7.84
C VAL A 194 -1.84 -9.82 -9.04
N VAL A 195 -1.07 -8.99 -9.75
CA VAL A 195 -1.54 -8.34 -10.98
C VAL A 195 -1.93 -9.38 -12.03
N ALA A 196 -1.08 -10.39 -12.26
CA ALA A 196 -1.39 -11.47 -13.19
C ALA A 196 -2.64 -12.25 -12.77
N HIS A 197 -2.83 -12.49 -11.48
CA HIS A 197 -4.00 -13.17 -10.92
C HIS A 197 -5.30 -12.42 -11.22
N GLU A 198 -5.36 -11.14 -10.85
CA GLU A 198 -6.58 -10.36 -11.02
C GLU A 198 -6.87 -10.06 -12.49
N LEU A 199 -5.81 -9.91 -13.30
CA LEU A 199 -5.95 -9.77 -14.74
C LEU A 199 -6.50 -11.05 -15.38
N ALA A 200 -6.14 -12.24 -14.88
CA ALA A 200 -6.72 -13.51 -15.32
C ALA A 200 -8.23 -13.56 -15.03
N HIS A 201 -8.67 -13.14 -13.84
CA HIS A 201 -10.10 -13.01 -13.52
C HIS A 201 -10.82 -12.03 -14.43
N PHE A 202 -10.20 -10.89 -14.73
CA PHE A 202 -10.78 -9.92 -15.65
C PHE A 202 -10.93 -10.52 -17.06
N CYS A 203 -9.87 -11.09 -17.61
CA CYS A 203 -9.87 -11.64 -18.98
C CYS A 203 -10.79 -12.86 -19.11
N GLN A 204 -10.89 -13.68 -18.05
CA GLN A 204 -11.81 -14.82 -17.99
C GLN A 204 -13.26 -14.40 -18.27
N ARG A 205 -13.68 -13.25 -17.76
CA ARG A 205 -15.03 -12.69 -17.97
C ARG A 205 -15.24 -12.11 -19.37
N HIS A 206 -14.18 -11.98 -20.17
CA HIS A 206 -14.20 -11.38 -21.51
C HIS A 206 -13.82 -12.38 -22.60
N THR A 207 -13.97 -13.67 -22.35
CA THR A 207 -13.66 -14.74 -23.32
C THR A 207 -14.70 -14.95 -24.43
N GLY A 208 -15.71 -14.07 -24.54
CA GLY A 208 -16.70 -14.09 -25.62
C GLY A 208 -16.06 -13.93 -27.00
N LYS A 209 -16.58 -14.64 -28.01
CA LYS A 209 -16.00 -14.71 -29.36
C LYS A 209 -15.75 -13.35 -30.01
N ASP A 210 -16.62 -12.37 -29.75
CA ASP A 210 -16.51 -11.01 -30.33
C ASP A 210 -15.33 -10.20 -29.78
N ASN A 211 -14.70 -10.67 -28.70
CA ASN A 211 -13.50 -10.05 -28.12
C ASN A 211 -12.20 -10.62 -28.70
N PHE A 212 -12.24 -11.32 -29.85
CA PHE A 212 -11.06 -11.87 -30.50
C PHE A 212 -11.06 -11.60 -32.00
N LYS A 213 -9.89 -11.26 -32.55
CA LYS A 213 -9.70 -11.12 -33.99
C LYS A 213 -9.73 -12.47 -34.69
N PHE A 214 -10.28 -12.49 -35.89
CA PHE A 214 -10.13 -13.61 -36.81
C PHE A 214 -8.65 -13.82 -37.19
N GLY A 215 -8.24 -15.07 -37.39
CA GLY A 215 -6.88 -15.44 -37.79
C GLY A 215 -5.85 -15.58 -36.66
N PHE A 216 -6.26 -15.39 -35.40
CA PHE A 216 -5.45 -15.69 -34.22
C PHE A 216 -5.76 -17.09 -33.66
N PRO A 217 -4.88 -17.67 -32.82
CA PRO A 217 -5.15 -18.91 -32.13
C PRO A 217 -6.46 -18.84 -31.35
N VAL A 218 -7.34 -19.82 -31.56
CA VAL A 218 -8.55 -19.98 -30.75
C VAL A 218 -8.13 -20.30 -29.32
N LEU A 219 -8.81 -19.72 -28.34
CA LEU A 219 -8.59 -20.11 -26.94
C LEU A 219 -8.82 -21.62 -26.77
N PRO A 220 -8.03 -22.29 -25.93
CA PRO A 220 -8.24 -23.70 -25.64
C PRO A 220 -9.66 -23.95 -25.13
N GLU A 221 -10.25 -25.08 -25.50
CA GLU A 221 -11.57 -25.49 -25.00
C GLU A 221 -11.47 -25.86 -23.52
N LYS A 222 -11.76 -24.88 -22.66
CA LYS A 222 -11.69 -24.97 -21.20
C LYS A 222 -12.92 -24.33 -20.59
N ASP A 223 -13.22 -24.70 -19.34
CA ASP A 223 -14.25 -24.00 -18.58
C ASP A 223 -13.72 -22.65 -18.06
N PHE A 224 -14.17 -21.58 -18.70
CA PHE A 224 -13.90 -20.20 -18.29
C PHE A 224 -14.98 -19.61 -17.38
N ARG A 225 -16.00 -20.38 -16.97
CA ARG A 225 -17.05 -19.88 -16.06
C ARG A 225 -16.70 -20.10 -14.59
N THR A 226 -16.00 -21.20 -14.29
CA THR A 226 -15.61 -21.54 -12.92
C THR A 226 -14.47 -20.66 -12.43
N ALA A 227 -14.66 -19.97 -11.30
CA ALA A 227 -13.62 -19.21 -10.63
C ALA A 227 -12.44 -20.13 -10.28
N HIS A 228 -11.22 -19.72 -10.64
CA HIS A 228 -10.00 -20.53 -10.46
C HIS A 228 -10.03 -21.92 -11.13
N GLY A 229 -10.99 -22.20 -12.00
CA GLY A 229 -11.05 -23.41 -12.82
C GLY A 229 -10.05 -23.40 -13.98
N ASP A 230 -10.11 -24.41 -14.84
CA ASP A 230 -9.10 -24.63 -15.90
C ASP A 230 -8.88 -23.43 -16.82
N GLY A 231 -9.95 -22.70 -17.18
CA GLY A 231 -9.85 -21.51 -18.02
C GLY A 231 -9.10 -20.37 -17.32
N TRP A 232 -9.38 -20.14 -16.04
CA TRP A 232 -8.63 -19.16 -15.24
C TRP A 232 -7.16 -19.58 -15.09
N GLN A 233 -6.91 -20.85 -14.77
CA GLN A 233 -5.55 -21.38 -14.58
C GLN A 233 -4.71 -21.25 -15.86
N PHE A 234 -5.32 -21.45 -17.03
CA PHE A 234 -4.68 -21.20 -18.32
C PHE A 234 -4.29 -19.74 -18.51
N LEU A 235 -5.22 -18.81 -18.31
CA LEU A 235 -4.96 -17.37 -18.43
C LEU A 235 -3.88 -16.92 -17.44
N TYR A 236 -3.96 -17.41 -16.21
CA TYR A 236 -3.01 -17.06 -15.18
C TYR A 236 -1.60 -17.60 -15.48
N ALA A 237 -1.48 -18.85 -15.95
CA ALA A 237 -0.21 -19.42 -16.39
C ALA A 237 0.43 -18.59 -17.52
N PHE A 238 -0.38 -18.16 -18.49
CA PHE A 238 0.07 -17.25 -19.54
C PHE A 238 0.62 -15.94 -18.94
N PHE A 239 -0.17 -15.25 -18.11
CA PHE A 239 0.23 -13.97 -17.52
C PHE A 239 1.41 -14.09 -16.55
N ARG A 240 1.61 -15.25 -15.93
CA ARG A 240 2.74 -15.55 -15.05
C ARG A 240 4.03 -15.86 -15.78
N THR A 241 4.00 -16.13 -17.08
CA THR A 241 5.15 -16.64 -17.85
C THR A 241 6.39 -15.75 -17.72
N GLU A 242 6.25 -14.43 -17.91
CA GLU A 242 7.40 -13.51 -17.81
C GLU A 242 7.99 -13.42 -16.40
N LEU A 243 7.13 -13.50 -15.38
CA LEU A 243 7.58 -13.52 -14.00
C LEU A 243 8.29 -14.83 -13.66
N ASN A 244 7.75 -15.97 -14.10
CA ASN A 244 8.34 -17.30 -13.91
C ASN A 244 9.75 -17.40 -14.50
N LYS A 245 9.98 -16.82 -15.68
CA LYS A 245 11.32 -16.76 -16.31
C LYS A 245 12.37 -16.07 -15.43
N ARG A 246 11.95 -15.17 -14.55
CA ARG A 246 12.82 -14.42 -13.65
C ARG A 246 13.06 -15.16 -12.33
N ILE A 247 12.01 -15.71 -11.72
CA ILE A 247 12.05 -16.32 -10.38
C ILE A 247 12.52 -17.78 -10.37
N GLN A 248 12.48 -18.47 -11.52
CA GLN A 248 13.01 -19.84 -11.67
C GLN A 248 14.49 -19.87 -12.10
N ARG A 249 15.15 -18.71 -12.16
CA ARG A 249 16.60 -18.57 -12.33
C ARG A 249 17.26 -18.42 -10.97
#